data_AF-A0A4R2J066-F1
#
_entry.id   AF-A0A4R2J066-F1
#
_cell.length_a   1.000
_cell.length_b   1.000
_cell.length_c   1.000
_cell.angle_alpha   90.00
_cell.angle_beta   90.00
_cell.angle_gamma   90.00
#
_symmetry.space_group_name_H-M   'P 1'
#
loop_
_entity.id
_entity.type
_entity.pdbx_description
1 polymer ?
#
loop_
_entity_poly.entity_id
_entity_poly.type
_entity_poly.pdbx_seq_one_letter_code
_entity_poly.pdbx_strand_id
1 'polypeptide(L)'
;MSSGESGTLNRMIDDFAKAYLHDDLRWVRESLLFKLDGLTEYDVRRPLTKTGTNLLGLIKHLTLSEARYFGEIFDRPYPERLPRFDDPGYANRDHLWVTEQESRADIVEGYKRAWQHADATIEALPIDAPGFVPWWPRPNVKLFNVMVHVLTETNRHAGNADILREQLDGGVGAGPVTTSDDDWDAHRSKIEKAAREAQLRDIGPGH
;
A
#
# COMPACT_ATOMS: atom_id res chain seq x y z
N MET A 1 33.03 -9.17 30.01
CA MET A 1 31.71 -9.80 29.81
C MET A 1 30.64 -8.84 29.27
N SER A 2 30.90 -7.53 29.12
CA SER A 2 29.86 -6.54 28.78
C SER A 2 29.54 -6.33 27.28
N SER A 3 30.45 -6.67 26.35
CA SER A 3 30.24 -6.43 24.90
C SER A 3 29.46 -7.54 24.20
N GLY A 4 29.58 -8.80 24.67
CA GLY A 4 28.91 -9.96 24.09
C GLY A 4 27.41 -10.01 24.36
N GLU A 5 26.98 -9.64 25.58
CA GLU A 5 25.55 -9.57 25.93
C GLU A 5 24.83 -8.42 25.20
N SER A 6 25.49 -7.26 25.07
CA SER A 6 24.92 -6.11 24.34
C SER A 6 24.76 -6.41 22.84
N GLY A 7 25.74 -7.07 22.21
CA GLY A 7 25.64 -7.49 20.81
C GLY A 7 24.56 -8.55 20.58
N THR A 8 24.36 -9.46 21.54
CA THR A 8 23.32 -10.49 21.47
C THR A 8 21.92 -9.88 21.60
N LEU A 9 21.74 -8.95 22.54
CA LEU A 9 20.47 -8.25 22.74
C LEU A 9 20.07 -7.40 21.52
N ASN A 10 21.02 -6.65 20.94
CA ASN A 10 20.74 -5.86 19.74
C ASN A 10 20.30 -6.75 18.58
N ARG A 11 20.97 -7.89 18.38
CA ARG A 11 20.58 -8.85 17.34
C ARG A 11 19.18 -9.42 17.55
N MET A 12 18.78 -9.70 18.79
CA MET A 12 17.42 -10.15 19.10
C MET A 12 16.37 -9.09 18.75
N ILE A 13 16.64 -7.82 19.04
CA ILE A 13 15.73 -6.71 18.72
C ILE A 13 15.64 -6.52 17.19
N ASP A 14 16.77 -6.58 16.50
CA ASP A 14 16.84 -6.46 15.04
C ASP A 14 16.07 -7.57 14.34
N ASP A 15 16.25 -8.83 14.78
CA ASP A 15 15.54 -9.98 14.22
C ASP A 15 14.03 -9.90 14.51
N PHE A 16 13.64 -9.48 15.71
CA PHE A 16 12.23 -9.26 16.07
C PHE A 16 11.60 -8.15 15.21
N ALA A 17 12.24 -6.99 15.09
CA ALA A 17 11.71 -5.87 14.32
C ALA A 17 11.56 -6.22 12.84
N LYS A 18 12.55 -6.94 12.28
CA LYS A 18 12.50 -7.42 10.91
C LYS A 18 11.33 -8.39 10.69
N ALA A 19 11.19 -9.40 11.57
CA ALA A 19 10.10 -10.37 11.47
C ALA A 19 8.73 -9.69 11.58
N TYR A 20 8.54 -8.80 12.56
CA TYR A 20 7.30 -8.08 12.76
C TYR A 20 6.89 -7.25 11.54
N LEU A 21 7.82 -6.44 11.00
CA LEU A 21 7.54 -5.63 9.81
C LEU A 21 7.27 -6.48 8.57
N HIS A 22 7.94 -7.63 8.44
CA HIS A 22 7.74 -8.54 7.32
C HIS A 22 6.38 -9.22 7.39
N ASP A 23 5.97 -9.68 8.57
CA ASP A 23 4.67 -10.32 8.78
C ASP A 23 3.50 -9.35 8.57
N ASP A 24 3.61 -8.12 9.08
CA ASP A 24 2.61 -7.07 8.81
C ASP A 24 2.51 -6.77 7.30
N LEU A 25 3.66 -6.75 6.60
CA LEU A 25 3.70 -6.53 5.16
C LEU A 25 3.02 -7.68 4.39
N ARG A 26 3.25 -8.94 4.77
CA ARG A 26 2.56 -10.10 4.20
C ARG A 26 1.05 -9.99 4.39
N TRP A 27 0.62 -9.66 5.60
CA TRP A 27 -0.81 -9.53 5.92
C TRP A 27 -1.50 -8.45 5.08
N VAL A 28 -0.92 -7.25 4.97
CA VAL A 28 -1.56 -6.15 4.22
C VAL A 28 -1.58 -6.41 2.71
N ARG A 29 -0.57 -7.11 2.16
CA ARG A 29 -0.56 -7.55 0.75
C ARG A 29 -1.73 -8.47 0.44
N GLU A 30 -1.99 -9.45 1.31
CA GLU A 30 -3.14 -10.35 1.17
C GLU A 30 -4.46 -9.59 1.30
N SER A 31 -4.56 -8.69 2.28
CA SER A 31 -5.74 -7.83 2.47
C SER A 31 -6.07 -7.01 1.23
N LEU A 32 -5.08 -6.48 0.52
CA LEU A 32 -5.25 -5.76 -0.73
C LEU A 32 -5.80 -6.64 -1.85
N LEU A 33 -5.25 -7.84 -2.03
CA LEU A 33 -5.75 -8.77 -3.05
C LEU A 33 -7.20 -9.19 -2.77
N PHE A 34 -7.55 -9.42 -1.50
CA PHE A 34 -8.91 -9.71 -1.08
C PHE A 34 -9.91 -8.62 -1.49
N LYS A 35 -9.48 -7.34 -1.61
CA LYS A 35 -10.37 -6.26 -2.08
C LYS A 35 -10.85 -6.43 -3.51
N LEU A 36 -10.26 -7.32 -4.29
CA LEU A 36 -10.72 -7.62 -5.65
C LEU A 36 -11.80 -8.71 -5.68
N ASP A 37 -11.96 -9.50 -4.62
CA ASP A 37 -12.80 -10.69 -4.63
C ASP A 37 -14.28 -10.36 -4.84
N GLY A 38 -14.93 -11.12 -5.73
CA GLY A 38 -16.35 -10.94 -6.08
C GLY A 38 -16.65 -9.78 -7.04
N LEU A 39 -15.67 -8.92 -7.34
CA LEU A 39 -15.87 -7.78 -8.24
C LEU A 39 -15.70 -8.15 -9.72
N THR A 40 -16.46 -7.47 -10.58
CA THR A 40 -16.37 -7.62 -12.04
C THR A 40 -15.08 -7.01 -12.60
N GLU A 41 -14.69 -7.39 -13.83
CA GLU A 41 -13.56 -6.74 -14.53
C GLU A 41 -13.74 -5.23 -14.68
N TYR A 42 -14.98 -4.77 -14.90
CA TYR A 42 -15.28 -3.35 -15.01
C TYR A 42 -15.07 -2.62 -13.67
N ASP A 43 -15.59 -3.18 -12.58
CA ASP A 43 -15.56 -2.51 -11.27
C ASP A 43 -14.15 -2.37 -10.69
N VAL A 44 -13.26 -3.34 -10.94
CA VAL A 44 -11.88 -3.23 -10.47
C VAL A 44 -11.05 -2.22 -11.27
N ARG A 45 -11.48 -1.84 -12.49
CA ARG A 45 -10.76 -0.94 -13.41
C ARG A 45 -11.32 0.47 -13.48
N ARG A 46 -12.62 0.64 -13.25
CA ARG A 46 -13.28 1.93 -13.47
C ARG A 46 -12.77 2.99 -12.48
N PRO A 47 -12.62 4.25 -12.92
CA PRO A 47 -12.33 5.36 -12.02
C PRO A 47 -13.38 5.48 -10.90
N LEU A 48 -12.92 5.52 -9.65
CA LEU A 48 -13.76 5.75 -8.46
C LEU A 48 -13.42 7.08 -7.76
N THR A 49 -12.45 7.81 -8.30
CA THR A 49 -12.10 9.15 -7.86
C THR A 49 -11.91 10.07 -9.07
N LYS A 50 -11.95 11.38 -8.84
CA LYS A 50 -11.67 12.40 -9.89
C LYS A 50 -10.30 12.23 -10.54
N THR A 51 -9.33 11.63 -9.84
CA THR A 51 -7.96 11.41 -10.32
C THR A 51 -7.78 10.08 -11.05
N GLY A 52 -8.83 9.26 -11.21
CA GLY A 52 -8.76 7.97 -11.90
C GLY A 52 -8.36 6.79 -11.03
N THR A 53 -8.25 6.96 -9.71
CA THR A 53 -7.87 5.87 -8.79
C THR A 53 -8.92 4.76 -8.85
N ASN A 54 -8.46 3.53 -9.01
CA ASN A 54 -9.26 2.31 -9.11
C ASN A 54 -8.49 1.16 -8.44
N LEU A 55 -9.20 0.08 -8.08
CA LEU A 55 -8.63 -1.01 -7.28
C LEU A 55 -7.48 -1.75 -7.98
N LEU A 56 -7.64 -2.09 -9.26
CA LEU A 56 -6.61 -2.83 -10.00
C LEU A 56 -5.36 -1.97 -10.25
N GLY A 57 -5.55 -0.67 -10.43
CA GLY A 57 -4.50 0.33 -10.51
C GLY A 57 -3.65 0.38 -9.23
N LEU A 58 -4.29 0.31 -8.05
CA LEU A 58 -3.56 0.25 -6.77
C LEU A 58 -2.63 -0.97 -6.70
N ILE A 59 -3.10 -2.13 -7.17
CA ILE A 59 -2.27 -3.36 -7.23
C ILE A 59 -1.08 -3.17 -8.17
N LYS A 60 -1.30 -2.60 -9.36
CA LYS A 60 -0.22 -2.31 -10.32
C LYS A 60 0.81 -1.34 -9.71
N HIS A 61 0.37 -0.29 -9.05
CA HIS A 61 1.25 0.67 -8.40
C HIS A 61 2.13 0.01 -7.32
N LEU A 62 1.53 -0.79 -6.44
CA LEU A 62 2.25 -1.47 -5.38
C LEU A 62 3.21 -2.54 -5.92
N THR A 63 2.87 -3.19 -7.04
CA THR A 63 3.80 -4.09 -7.77
C THR A 63 5.09 -3.37 -8.14
N LEU A 64 4.98 -2.15 -8.68
CA LEU A 64 6.14 -1.34 -9.06
C LEU A 64 6.93 -0.87 -7.83
N SER A 65 6.25 -0.51 -6.73
CA SER A 65 6.90 -0.10 -5.49
C SER A 65 7.73 -1.26 -4.90
N GLU A 66 7.13 -2.43 -4.72
CA GLU A 66 7.78 -3.65 -4.20
C GLU A 66 9.04 -4.02 -5.01
N ALA A 67 8.88 -4.13 -6.33
CA ALA A 67 9.95 -4.53 -7.22
C ALA A 67 11.12 -3.53 -7.23
N ARG A 68 10.82 -2.23 -7.15
CA ARG A 68 11.86 -1.18 -7.13
C ARG A 68 12.58 -1.16 -5.79
N TYR A 69 11.83 -1.06 -4.69
CA TYR A 69 12.39 -0.81 -3.36
C TYR A 69 13.14 -2.02 -2.79
N PHE A 70 12.69 -3.25 -3.03
CA PHE A 70 13.41 -4.45 -2.61
C PHE A 70 14.30 -5.05 -3.69
N GLY A 71 14.30 -4.46 -4.89
CA GLY A 71 15.18 -4.86 -5.97
C GLY A 71 16.36 -3.93 -6.16
N GLU A 72 16.15 -2.87 -6.95
CA GLU A 72 17.19 -1.92 -7.38
C GLU A 72 17.95 -1.29 -6.20
N ILE A 73 17.27 -0.99 -5.08
CA ILE A 73 17.85 -0.29 -3.92
C ILE A 73 18.90 -1.12 -3.19
N PHE A 74 18.88 -2.45 -3.34
CA PHE A 74 19.77 -3.39 -2.67
C PHE A 74 20.62 -4.21 -3.66
N ASP A 75 20.79 -3.72 -4.89
CA ASP A 75 21.53 -4.41 -5.96
C ASP A 75 21.01 -5.84 -6.27
N ARG A 76 19.69 -6.03 -6.12
CA ARG A 76 18.99 -7.29 -6.38
C ARG A 76 17.95 -7.08 -7.48
N PRO A 77 18.36 -6.87 -8.74
CA PRO A 77 17.46 -6.42 -9.80
C PRO A 77 16.24 -7.33 -9.97
N TYR A 78 15.06 -6.73 -10.06
CA TYR A 78 13.82 -7.44 -10.39
C TYR A 78 13.92 -7.99 -11.83
N PRO A 79 13.52 -9.24 -12.10
CA PRO A 79 13.73 -9.87 -13.40
C PRO A 79 12.92 -9.25 -14.54
N GLU A 80 11.79 -8.60 -14.25
CA GLU A 80 10.96 -7.95 -15.26
C GLU A 80 11.32 -6.47 -15.40
N ARG A 81 11.14 -5.92 -16.60
CA ARG A 81 11.37 -4.50 -16.86
C ARG A 81 10.36 -3.65 -16.09
N LEU A 82 10.85 -2.81 -15.19
CA LEU A 82 10.05 -1.77 -14.54
C LEU A 82 9.99 -0.53 -15.44
N PRO A 83 8.82 0.13 -15.59
CA PRO A 83 8.73 1.45 -16.18
C PRO A 83 9.60 2.42 -15.39
N ARG A 84 10.39 3.25 -16.07
CA ARG A 84 11.17 4.29 -15.41
C ARG A 84 10.40 5.61 -15.40
N PHE A 85 10.64 6.41 -14.37
CA PHE A 85 10.01 7.73 -14.26
C PHE A 85 10.43 8.70 -15.38
N ASP A 86 11.56 8.43 -16.04
CA ASP A 86 12.09 9.17 -17.19
C ASP A 86 11.80 8.49 -18.55
N ASP A 87 11.03 7.38 -18.58
CA ASP A 87 10.66 6.73 -19.83
C ASP A 87 9.80 7.68 -20.71
N PRO A 88 10.17 7.91 -21.99
CA PRO A 88 9.38 8.74 -22.89
C PRO A 88 7.94 8.22 -23.03
N GLY A 89 6.97 9.04 -22.64
CA GLY A 89 5.55 8.69 -22.69
C GLY A 89 4.97 8.08 -21.41
N TYR A 90 5.78 7.91 -20.36
CA TYR A 90 5.30 7.52 -19.03
C TYR A 90 5.07 8.77 -18.17
N ALA A 91 3.82 9.18 -18.03
CA ALA A 91 3.45 10.23 -17.08
C ALA A 91 3.29 9.63 -15.68
N ASN A 92 3.54 10.42 -14.63
CA ASN A 92 3.36 9.92 -13.26
C ASN A 92 1.94 9.35 -13.05
N ARG A 93 0.89 9.90 -13.68
CA ARG A 93 -0.47 9.34 -13.56
C ARG A 93 -0.63 7.91 -14.10
N ASP A 94 0.28 7.43 -14.95
CA ASP A 94 0.15 6.14 -15.63
C ASP A 94 0.51 4.95 -14.71
N HIS A 95 1.09 5.19 -13.52
CA HIS A 95 1.42 4.13 -12.55
C HIS A 95 0.19 3.43 -11.95
N LEU A 96 -0.99 4.07 -12.01
CA LEU A 96 -2.28 3.49 -11.59
C LEU A 96 -3.14 3.03 -12.78
N TRP A 97 -2.64 3.17 -14.01
CA TRP A 97 -3.43 2.84 -15.19
C TRP A 97 -3.14 1.41 -15.65
N VAL A 98 -4.16 0.55 -15.56
CA VAL A 98 -4.14 -0.80 -16.14
C VAL A 98 -4.86 -0.73 -17.49
N THR A 99 -4.15 -0.99 -18.58
CA THR A 99 -4.71 -0.87 -19.95
C THR A 99 -5.65 -2.02 -20.26
N GLU A 100 -6.43 -1.88 -21.35
CA GLU A 100 -7.32 -2.93 -21.84
C GLU A 100 -6.58 -4.19 -22.33
N GLN A 101 -5.28 -4.08 -22.63
CA GLN A 101 -4.44 -5.22 -23.01
C GLN A 101 -3.85 -5.96 -21.80
N GLU A 102 -3.77 -5.32 -20.63
CA GLU A 102 -3.28 -5.96 -19.40
C GLU A 102 -4.43 -6.71 -18.74
N SER A 103 -4.31 -8.03 -18.55
CA SER A 103 -5.34 -8.81 -17.88
C SER A 103 -5.28 -8.63 -16.36
N ARG A 104 -6.43 -8.77 -15.67
CA ARG A 104 -6.47 -8.75 -14.21
C ARG A 104 -5.58 -9.82 -13.60
N ALA A 105 -5.57 -11.01 -14.20
CA ALA A 105 -4.74 -12.12 -13.75
C ALA A 105 -3.25 -11.76 -13.82
N ASP A 106 -2.80 -11.14 -14.90
CA ASP A 106 -1.38 -10.74 -15.05
C ASP A 106 -0.99 -9.69 -14.02
N ILE A 107 -1.88 -8.73 -13.70
CA ILE A 107 -1.62 -7.72 -12.67
C ILE A 107 -1.53 -8.37 -11.28
N VAL A 108 -2.45 -9.26 -10.94
CA VAL A 108 -2.44 -9.97 -9.65
C VAL A 108 -1.20 -10.85 -9.53
N GLU A 109 -0.91 -11.67 -10.54
CA GLU A 109 0.27 -12.53 -10.53
C GLU A 109 1.58 -11.72 -10.59
N GLY A 110 1.58 -10.57 -11.26
CA GLY A 110 2.68 -9.61 -11.24
C GLY A 110 2.97 -9.10 -9.83
N TYR A 111 1.93 -8.72 -9.09
CA TYR A 111 2.07 -8.34 -7.68
C TYR A 111 2.61 -9.49 -6.84
N LYS A 112 2.15 -10.72 -7.09
CA LYS A 112 2.66 -11.92 -6.43
C LYS A 112 4.08 -12.32 -6.83
N ARG A 113 4.62 -11.85 -7.95
CA ARG A 113 6.04 -12.06 -8.27
C ARG A 113 6.89 -10.98 -7.62
N ALA A 114 6.43 -9.74 -7.62
CA ALA A 114 7.09 -8.63 -6.94
C ALA A 114 7.20 -8.87 -5.44
N TRP A 115 6.14 -9.36 -4.78
CA TRP A 115 6.17 -9.64 -3.34
C TRP A 115 7.14 -10.78 -2.96
N GLN A 116 7.45 -11.69 -3.89
CA GLN A 116 8.23 -12.92 -3.67
C GLN A 116 9.70 -12.55 -3.80
N HIS A 117 9.99 -11.70 -4.78
CA HIS A 117 11.26 -11.03 -4.91
C HIS A 117 11.58 -10.19 -3.68
N ALA A 118 10.60 -9.42 -3.19
CA ALA A 118 10.73 -8.64 -1.97
C ALA A 118 11.02 -9.52 -0.74
N ASP A 119 10.25 -10.60 -0.56
CA ASP A 119 10.46 -11.57 0.52
C ASP A 119 11.86 -12.17 0.49
N ALA A 120 12.32 -12.58 -0.70
CA ALA A 120 13.67 -13.12 -0.87
C ALA A 120 14.77 -12.10 -0.54
N THR A 121 14.56 -10.81 -0.83
CA THR A 121 15.49 -9.74 -0.42
C THR A 121 15.46 -9.54 1.09
N ILE A 122 14.26 -9.44 1.68
CA ILE A 122 14.10 -9.26 3.12
C ILE A 122 14.78 -10.41 3.86
N GLU A 123 14.50 -11.66 3.50
CA GLU A 123 15.06 -12.85 4.15
C GLU A 123 16.60 -12.90 4.03
N ALA A 124 17.16 -12.60 2.86
CA ALA A 124 18.59 -12.71 2.59
C ALA A 124 19.46 -11.65 3.30
N LEU A 125 18.90 -10.46 3.58
CA LEU A 125 19.67 -9.32 4.07
C LEU A 125 19.43 -9.05 5.57
N PRO A 126 20.45 -8.65 6.35
CA PRO A 126 20.22 -8.15 7.70
C PRO A 126 19.42 -6.84 7.68
N ILE A 127 18.72 -6.52 8.77
CA ILE A 127 17.84 -5.34 8.83
C ILE A 127 18.59 -4.00 8.66
N ASP A 128 19.90 -4.01 8.94
CA ASP A 128 20.81 -2.88 8.79
C ASP A 128 21.62 -2.92 7.48
N ALA A 129 21.26 -3.79 6.53
CA ALA A 129 21.88 -3.84 5.21
C ALA A 129 21.75 -2.46 4.51
N PRO A 130 22.84 -1.93 3.95
CA PRO A 130 22.82 -0.64 3.28
C PRO A 130 22.05 -0.74 1.95
N GLY A 131 21.31 0.32 1.62
CA GLY A 131 20.71 0.55 0.31
C GLY A 131 20.77 2.02 -0.07
N PHE A 132 20.41 2.33 -1.33
CA PHE A 132 20.49 3.69 -1.85
C PHE A 132 19.24 4.09 -2.65
N VAL A 133 18.50 5.10 -2.16
CA VAL A 133 17.28 5.64 -2.80
C VAL A 133 17.55 7.05 -3.35
N PRO A 134 17.87 7.22 -4.64
CA PRO A 134 18.38 8.48 -5.19
C PRO A 134 17.40 9.66 -5.14
N TRP A 135 16.09 9.40 -5.04
CA TRP A 135 15.05 10.43 -4.99
C TRP A 135 14.65 10.83 -3.55
N TRP A 136 15.26 10.24 -2.52
CA TRP A 136 14.95 10.61 -1.13
C TRP A 136 15.88 11.71 -0.60
N PRO A 137 15.38 12.58 0.31
CA PRO A 137 16.23 13.57 0.97
C PRO A 137 17.39 12.96 1.78
N ARG A 138 17.20 11.75 2.29
CA ARG A 138 18.22 10.93 2.95
C ARG A 138 18.41 9.65 2.12
N PRO A 139 19.27 9.66 1.09
CA PRO A 139 19.29 8.59 0.09
C PRO A 139 20.01 7.34 0.57
N ASN A 140 20.96 7.46 1.50
CA ASN A 140 21.57 6.30 2.16
C ASN A 140 20.60 5.75 3.20
N VAL A 141 20.09 4.55 2.96
CA VAL A 141 19.07 3.90 3.78
C VAL A 141 19.56 2.56 4.30
N LYS A 142 18.84 2.01 5.26
CA LYS A 142 18.92 0.62 5.68
C LYS A 142 17.70 -0.17 5.21
N LEU A 143 17.79 -1.49 5.14
CA LEU A 143 16.62 -2.36 4.90
C LEU A 143 15.45 -2.01 5.81
N PHE A 144 15.71 -1.71 7.08
CA PHE A 144 14.72 -1.17 8.02
C PHE A 144 13.92 0.02 7.46
N ASN A 145 14.60 1.03 6.90
CA ASN A 145 13.93 2.23 6.39
C ASN A 145 13.03 1.89 5.20
N VAL A 146 13.47 0.98 4.34
CA VAL A 146 12.71 0.54 3.17
C VAL A 146 11.50 -0.31 3.58
N MET A 147 11.66 -1.25 4.51
CA MET A 147 10.54 -2.05 5.04
C MET A 147 9.46 -1.16 5.65
N VAL A 148 9.84 -0.18 6.48
CA VAL A 148 8.89 0.80 7.04
C VAL A 148 8.19 1.60 5.95
N HIS A 149 8.94 2.03 4.92
CA HIS A 149 8.37 2.81 3.82
C HIS A 149 7.34 2.01 3.02
N VAL A 150 7.70 0.82 2.54
CA VAL A 150 6.80 -0.01 1.71
C VAL A 150 5.59 -0.46 2.53
N LEU A 151 5.77 -0.84 3.81
CA LEU A 151 4.64 -1.15 4.69
C LEU A 151 3.70 0.06 4.87
N THR A 152 4.25 1.26 5.03
CA THR A 152 3.45 2.50 5.16
C THR A 152 2.69 2.82 3.88
N GLU A 153 3.34 2.71 2.73
CA GLU A 153 2.73 2.92 1.41
C GLU A 153 1.61 1.90 1.17
N THR A 154 1.87 0.62 1.45
CA THR A 154 0.91 -0.47 1.26
C THR A 154 -0.30 -0.30 2.18
N ASN A 155 -0.12 0.03 3.46
CA ASN A 155 -1.24 0.33 4.37
C ASN A 155 -2.04 1.56 3.95
N ARG A 156 -1.39 2.62 3.46
CA ARG A 156 -2.08 3.80 2.92
C ARG A 156 -2.97 3.42 1.75
N HIS A 157 -2.49 2.56 0.85
CA HIS A 157 -3.28 2.09 -0.29
C HIS A 157 -4.33 1.05 0.08
N ALA A 158 -4.12 0.24 1.12
CA ALA A 158 -5.16 -0.63 1.68
C ALA A 158 -6.35 0.19 2.21
N GLY A 159 -6.08 1.25 2.98
CA GLY A 159 -7.14 2.17 3.44
C GLY A 159 -7.85 2.89 2.29
N ASN A 160 -7.13 3.25 1.22
CA ASN A 160 -7.78 3.76 0.00
C ASN A 160 -8.69 2.68 -0.61
N ALA A 161 -8.20 1.44 -0.73
CA ALA A 161 -8.96 0.34 -1.31
C ALA A 161 -10.23 0.02 -0.51
N ASP A 162 -10.23 0.19 0.82
CA ASP A 162 -11.42 0.06 1.66
C ASP A 162 -12.52 1.03 1.23
N ILE A 163 -12.20 2.32 1.09
CA ILE A 163 -13.16 3.35 0.68
C ILE A 163 -13.64 3.14 -0.76
N LEU A 164 -12.75 2.71 -1.66
CA LEU A 164 -13.13 2.40 -3.04
C LEU A 164 -14.05 1.17 -3.09
N ARG A 165 -13.81 0.16 -2.25
CA ARG A 165 -14.65 -1.03 -2.15
C ARG A 165 -16.04 -0.69 -1.62
N GLU A 166 -16.11 0.11 -0.57
CA GLU A 166 -17.37 0.60 0.00
C GLU A 166 -18.25 1.28 -1.06
N GLN A 167 -17.65 2.05 -1.99
CA GLN A 167 -18.38 2.70 -3.10
C GLN A 167 -18.91 1.72 -4.17
N LEU A 168 -18.35 0.52 -4.26
CA LEU A 168 -18.75 -0.47 -5.27
C LEU A 168 -19.91 -1.34 -4.79
N ASP A 169 -19.81 -1.88 -3.58
CA ASP A 169 -20.73 -2.90 -3.07
C ASP A 169 -21.12 -2.71 -1.59
N GLY A 170 -20.73 -1.60 -0.96
CA GLY A 170 -21.00 -1.33 0.45
C GLY A 170 -20.15 -2.17 1.42
N GLY A 171 -19.21 -2.98 0.94
CA GLY A 171 -18.30 -3.74 1.80
C GLY A 171 -17.39 -2.82 2.61
N VAL A 172 -17.40 -2.96 3.94
CA VAL A 172 -16.58 -2.15 4.86
C VAL A 172 -15.40 -2.98 5.38
N GLY A 173 -14.17 -2.59 5.03
CA GLY A 173 -12.96 -3.22 5.54
C GLY A 173 -12.77 -4.67 5.07
N ALA A 174 -12.25 -5.53 5.95
CA ALA A 174 -11.92 -6.94 5.63
C ALA A 174 -13.05 -7.95 5.97
N GLY A 175 -14.26 -7.49 6.29
CA GLY A 175 -15.36 -8.37 6.70
C GLY A 175 -16.73 -7.88 6.22
N PRO A 176 -17.76 -8.75 6.24
CA PRO A 176 -19.12 -8.36 5.90
C PRO A 176 -19.65 -7.35 6.92
N VAL A 177 -20.40 -6.35 6.43
CA VAL A 177 -21.11 -5.39 7.27
C VAL A 177 -22.13 -6.15 8.12
N THR A 178 -21.97 -6.12 9.44
CA THR A 178 -22.86 -6.82 10.39
C THR A 178 -24.07 -5.97 10.82
N THR A 179 -24.19 -4.75 10.32
CA THR A 179 -25.25 -3.78 10.64
C THR A 179 -26.14 -3.54 9.42
N SER A 180 -27.45 -3.35 9.63
CA SER A 180 -28.41 -3.12 8.54
C SER A 180 -28.23 -1.74 7.89
N ASP A 181 -28.56 -1.61 6.61
CA ASP A 181 -28.50 -0.34 5.84
C ASP A 181 -29.23 0.83 6.54
N ASP A 182 -30.37 0.56 7.18
CA ASP A 182 -31.15 1.56 7.94
C ASP A 182 -30.36 2.18 9.12
N ASP A 183 -29.45 1.41 9.74
CA ASP A 183 -28.61 1.87 10.85
C ASP A 183 -27.51 2.82 10.34
N TRP A 184 -26.96 2.52 9.16
CA TRP A 184 -25.99 3.40 8.49
C TRP A 184 -26.59 4.71 8.04
N ASP A 185 -27.82 4.73 7.51
CA ASP A 185 -28.49 5.96 7.08
C ASP A 185 -28.77 6.91 8.25
N ALA A 186 -29.26 6.36 9.37
CA ALA A 186 -29.44 7.12 10.60
C ALA A 186 -28.10 7.65 11.13
N HIS A 187 -27.05 6.82 11.12
CA HIS A 187 -25.71 7.21 11.55
C HIS A 187 -25.12 8.33 10.68
N ARG A 188 -25.19 8.19 9.35
CA ARG A 188 -24.73 9.21 8.39
C ARG A 188 -25.47 10.54 8.59
N SER A 189 -26.79 10.49 8.77
CA SER A 189 -27.60 11.68 9.03
C SER A 189 -27.20 12.41 10.31
N LYS A 190 -26.86 11.66 11.36
CA LYS A 190 -26.35 12.21 12.63
C LYS A 190 -24.99 12.91 12.45
N ILE A 191 -24.07 12.29 11.70
CA ILE A 191 -22.75 12.88 11.39
C ILE A 191 -22.91 14.17 10.58
N GLU A 192 -23.73 14.15 9.54
CA GLU A 192 -23.98 15.30 8.66
C GLU A 192 -24.56 16.48 9.42
N LYS A 193 -25.53 16.23 10.31
CA LYS A 193 -26.10 17.26 11.19
C LYS A 193 -25.02 17.89 12.07
N ALA A 194 -24.18 17.08 12.71
CA ALA A 194 -23.11 17.57 13.57
C ALA A 194 -22.08 18.41 12.80
N ALA A 195 -21.73 18.03 11.58
CA ALA A 195 -20.83 18.79 10.70
C ALA A 195 -21.40 20.18 10.35
N ARG A 196 -22.70 20.25 10.00
CA ARG A 196 -23.39 21.52 9.71
C ARG A 196 -23.46 22.43 10.93
N GLU A 197 -23.76 21.87 12.11
CA GLU A 197 -23.78 22.63 13.36
C GLU A 197 -22.39 23.16 13.74
N ALA A 198 -21.32 22.39 13.49
CA ALA A 198 -19.95 22.86 13.71
C ALA A 198 -19.61 24.05 12.81
N GLN A 199 -19.96 23.99 11.52
CA GLN A 199 -19.79 25.11 10.59
C GLN A 199 -20.53 26.37 11.06
N LEU A 200 -21.77 26.24 11.53
CA LEU A 200 -22.54 27.39 12.03
C LEU A 200 -21.92 28.02 13.29
N ARG A 201 -21.24 27.24 14.13
CA ARG A 201 -20.52 27.73 15.31
C ARG A 201 -19.25 28.50 14.96
N ASP A 202 -18.51 28.06 13.94
CA ASP A 202 -17.32 28.78 13.44
C ASP A 202 -17.66 30.13 12.80
N ILE A 203 -18.93 30.35 12.41
CA ILE A 203 -19.43 31.59 11.79
C ILE A 203 -20.07 32.54 12.84
N GLY A 204 -19.90 32.30 14.15
CA GLY A 204 -20.38 33.17 15.25
C GLY A 204 -19.77 34.60 15.24
N PRO A 205 -20.44 35.60 15.85
CA PRO A 205 -20.75 36.87 15.21
C PRO A 205 -19.57 37.84 15.13
N GLY A 206 -19.21 38.24 13.90
CA GLY A 206 -18.62 39.54 13.54
C GLY A 206 -17.33 39.99 14.24
N HIS A 207 -16.22 39.93 13.51
CA HIS A 207 -15.40 41.14 13.37
C HIS A 207 -16.11 42.13 12.46
#